data_AF-A0A918BTY3-F1
#
_entry.id   AF-A0A918BTY3-F1
#
_cell.length_a   1.000
_cell.length_b   1.000
_cell.length_c   1.000
_cell.angle_alpha   90.00
_cell.angle_beta   90.00
_cell.angle_gamma   90.00
#
_symmetry.space_group_name_H-M   'P 1'
#
loop_
_entity.id
_entity.type
_entity.pdbx_description
1 polymer ?
#
loop_
_entity_poly.entity_id
_entity_poly.type
_entity_poly.pdbx_seq_one_letter_code
_entity_poly.pdbx_strand_id
1 'polypeptide(L)'
;MGVRPGELWSRFDWANGSCFRCEQTNVPVAEVGEITVAGTVLPLCACQWCVFRLEQLHWTMSERAARQRNAPAPAQPIPLSQWPTKVPLNRPPAHVA
;
A
#
# COMPACT_ATOMS: atom_id res chain seq x y z
N MET A 1 9.24 -11.19 -3.15
CA MET A 1 8.87 -11.37 -4.57
C MET A 1 7.37 -11.63 -4.61
N GLY A 2 6.64 -10.87 -5.43
CA GLY A 2 5.17 -10.98 -5.50
C GLY A 2 4.70 -12.32 -6.08
N VAL A 3 3.56 -12.82 -5.60
CA VAL A 3 2.93 -14.07 -6.06
C VAL A 3 2.53 -13.94 -7.53
N ARG A 4 2.74 -15.00 -8.34
CA ARG A 4 2.29 -15.01 -9.74
C ARG A 4 0.76 -15.04 -9.82
N PRO A 5 0.11 -14.33 -10.75
CA PRO A 5 -1.36 -14.27 -10.81
C PRO A 5 -2.04 -15.63 -10.83
N GLY A 6 -1.55 -16.58 -11.63
CA GLY A 6 -2.14 -17.93 -11.70
C GLY A 6 -2.07 -18.72 -10.39
N GLU A 7 -0.98 -18.57 -9.64
CA GLU A 7 -0.80 -19.23 -8.34
C GLU A 7 -1.68 -18.58 -7.25
N LEU A 8 -1.92 -17.27 -7.36
CA LEU A 8 -2.87 -16.60 -6.49
C LEU A 8 -4.29 -17.09 -6.78
N TRP A 9 -4.67 -17.18 -8.06
CA TRP A 9 -6.02 -17.55 -8.45
C TRP A 9 -6.36 -19.00 -8.10
N SER A 10 -5.39 -19.91 -8.12
CA SER A 10 -5.61 -21.31 -7.72
C SER A 10 -5.92 -21.51 -6.23
N ARG A 11 -5.84 -20.45 -5.41
CA ARG A 11 -6.15 -20.51 -3.97
C ARG A 11 -7.63 -20.29 -3.65
N PHE A 12 -8.43 -19.98 -4.65
CA PHE A 12 -9.82 -19.58 -4.48
C PHE A 12 -10.76 -20.46 -5.29
N ASP A 13 -11.97 -20.61 -4.77
CA ASP A 13 -13.10 -21.15 -5.50
C ASP A 13 -13.79 -20.02 -6.28
N TRP A 14 -13.85 -20.19 -7.60
CA TRP A 14 -14.40 -19.18 -8.51
C TRP A 14 -15.83 -19.54 -8.91
N ALA A 15 -16.74 -18.59 -8.71
CA ALA A 15 -18.11 -18.67 -9.19
C ALA A 15 -18.40 -17.46 -10.09
N ASN A 16 -19.45 -17.56 -10.89
CA ASN A 16 -19.89 -16.42 -11.69
C ASN A 16 -20.73 -15.46 -10.83
N GLY A 17 -20.42 -14.17 -10.85
CA GLY A 17 -21.08 -13.21 -9.97
C GLY A 17 -20.70 -11.77 -10.23
N SER A 18 -20.87 -10.94 -9.20
CA SER A 18 -20.61 -9.50 -9.25
C SER A 18 -19.39 -9.15 -8.40
N CYS A 19 -18.46 -8.40 -8.97
CA CYS A 19 -17.28 -7.92 -8.26
C CYS A 19 -17.63 -6.70 -7.41
N PHE A 20 -17.45 -6.78 -6.09
CA PHE A 20 -17.74 -5.67 -5.18
C PHE A 20 -16.90 -4.41 -5.46
N ARG A 21 -15.72 -4.57 -6.07
CA ARG A 21 -14.73 -3.50 -6.21
C ARG A 21 -14.81 -2.75 -7.53
N CYS A 22 -15.06 -3.45 -8.64
CA CYS A 22 -15.15 -2.83 -9.97
C CYS A 22 -16.55 -2.86 -10.57
N GLU A 23 -17.54 -3.37 -9.82
CA GLU A 23 -18.96 -3.41 -10.17
C GLU A 23 -19.30 -4.21 -11.44
N GLN A 24 -18.32 -4.90 -12.03
CA GLN A 24 -18.56 -5.80 -13.15
C GLN A 24 -19.41 -6.99 -12.69
N THR A 25 -20.42 -7.31 -13.50
CA THR A 25 -21.34 -8.42 -13.30
C THR A 25 -21.04 -9.54 -14.29
N ASN A 26 -21.48 -10.76 -13.97
CA ASN A 26 -21.29 -11.94 -14.82
C ASN A 26 -19.81 -12.23 -15.13
N VAL A 27 -18.95 -12.02 -14.13
CA VAL A 27 -17.51 -12.32 -14.19
C VAL A 27 -17.14 -13.38 -13.15
N PRO A 28 -16.04 -14.14 -13.36
CA PRO A 28 -15.50 -15.02 -12.33
C PRO A 28 -15.09 -14.21 -11.11
N VAL A 29 -15.70 -14.51 -9.97
CA VAL A 29 -15.44 -13.91 -8.65
C VAL A 29 -15.15 -14.99 -7.61
N ALA A 30 -14.38 -14.61 -6.60
CA ALA A 30 -14.10 -15.43 -5.44
C ALA A 30 -14.42 -14.64 -4.17
N GLU A 31 -14.85 -15.33 -3.12
CA GLU A 31 -15.01 -14.76 -1.80
C GLU A 31 -13.62 -14.38 -1.23
N VAL A 32 -13.47 -13.13 -0.82
CA VAL A 32 -12.22 -12.58 -0.25
C VAL A 32 -12.36 -12.20 1.22
N GLY A 33 -13.56 -12.37 1.79
CA GLY A 33 -13.88 -12.02 3.16
C GLY A 33 -15.37 -11.73 3.30
N GLU A 34 -15.73 -11.11 4.41
CA GLU A 34 -17.11 -10.82 4.77
C GLU A 34 -17.27 -9.35 5.22
N ILE A 35 -18.48 -8.83 5.09
CA ILE A 35 -18.87 -7.52 5.60
C ILE A 35 -20.15 -7.64 6.42
N THR A 36 -20.23 -6.93 7.54
CA THR A 36 -21.46 -6.85 8.34
C THR A 36 -22.23 -5.58 8.01
N VAL A 37 -23.47 -5.71 7.57
CA VAL A 37 -24.39 -4.60 7.26
C VAL A 37 -25.68 -4.80 8.04
N ALA A 38 -26.05 -3.85 8.90
CA ALA A 38 -27.25 -3.90 9.72
C ALA A 38 -27.43 -5.23 10.50
N GLY A 39 -26.33 -5.78 11.03
CA GLY A 39 -26.32 -7.06 11.75
C GLY A 39 -26.34 -8.30 10.86
N THR A 40 -26.35 -8.15 9.54
CA THR A 40 -26.28 -9.25 8.57
C THR A 40 -24.87 -9.39 8.03
N VAL A 41 -24.31 -10.59 8.04
CA VAL A 41 -23.00 -10.90 7.44
C VAL A 41 -23.19 -11.30 5.98
N LEU A 42 -22.47 -10.62 5.08
CA LEU A 42 -22.53 -10.84 3.64
C LEU A 42 -21.13 -11.13 3.10
N PRO A 43 -20.96 -12.08 2.16
CA PRO A 43 -19.67 -12.35 1.55
C PRO A 43 -19.26 -11.19 0.63
N LEU A 44 -17.97 -10.84 0.66
CA LEU A 44 -17.33 -9.92 -0.27
C LEU A 44 -16.69 -10.72 -1.41
N CYS A 45 -17.23 -10.59 -2.61
CA CYS A 45 -16.74 -11.30 -3.79
C CYS A 45 -15.99 -10.38 -4.75
N ALA A 46 -14.78 -10.75 -5.16
CA ALA A 46 -13.95 -9.95 -6.08
C ALA A 46 -13.51 -10.76 -7.30
N CYS A 47 -13.41 -10.11 -8.45
CA CYS A 47 -12.89 -10.73 -9.66
C CYS A 47 -11.37 -10.96 -9.59
N GLN A 48 -10.84 -11.84 -10.44
CA GLN A 48 -9.41 -12.22 -10.50
C GLN A 48 -8.43 -11.05 -10.46
N TRP A 49 -8.70 -10.00 -11.25
CA TRP A 49 -7.86 -8.80 -11.29
C TRP A 49 -7.95 -7.97 -10.00
N CYS A 50 -9.14 -7.89 -9.42
CA CYS A 50 -9.34 -7.17 -8.16
C CYS A 50 -8.69 -7.91 -6.98
N VAL A 51 -8.78 -9.24 -6.94
CA VAL A 51 -8.07 -10.09 -5.96
C VAL A 51 -6.57 -9.88 -6.07
N PHE A 52 -6.01 -9.95 -7.28
CA PHE A 52 -4.59 -9.72 -7.50
C PHE A 52 -4.13 -8.34 -7.05
N ARG A 53 -4.93 -7.30 -7.33
CA ARG A 53 -4.62 -5.93 -6.91
C ARG A 53 -4.75 -5.72 -5.40
N LEU A 54 -5.65 -6.44 -4.73
CA LEU A 54 -5.74 -6.44 -3.26
C LEU A 54 -4.50 -7.08 -2.65
N GLU A 55 -4.06 -8.22 -3.17
CA GLU A 55 -2.84 -8.91 -2.71
C GLU A 55 -1.59 -8.04 -2.87
N GLN A 56 -1.44 -7.38 -4.02
CA GLN A 56 -0.34 -6.42 -4.25
C GLN A 56 -0.34 -5.27 -3.24
N LEU A 57 -1.53 -4.73 -2.94
CA LEU A 57 -1.68 -3.66 -1.97
C LEU A 57 -1.32 -4.16 -0.57
N HIS A 58 -1.82 -5.33 -0.18
CA HIS A 58 -1.50 -5.96 1.11
C HIS A 58 0.01 -6.16 1.26
N TRP A 59 0.67 -6.75 0.26
CA TRP A 59 2.12 -6.93 0.23
C TRP A 59 2.87 -5.60 0.43
N THR A 60 2.51 -4.58 -0.34
CA THR A 60 3.16 -3.25 -0.28
C THR A 60 2.99 -2.59 1.09
N MET A 61 1.80 -2.70 1.68
CA MET A 61 1.52 -2.16 3.01
C MET A 61 2.29 -2.92 4.10
N SER A 62 2.33 -4.25 4.01
CA SER A 62 3.07 -5.11 4.94
C SER A 62 4.58 -4.85 4.89
N GLU A 63 5.16 -4.67 3.70
CA GLU A 63 6.56 -4.29 3.57
C GLU A 63 6.85 -2.91 4.19
N ARG A 64 5.98 -1.92 3.94
CA ARG A 64 6.13 -0.58 4.54
C ARG A 64 6.06 -0.64 6.07
N ALA A 65 5.10 -1.38 6.61
CA ALA A 65 4.95 -1.58 8.04
C ALA A 65 6.18 -2.26 8.66
N ALA A 66 6.74 -3.29 7.98
CA ALA A 66 7.96 -3.96 8.42
C ALA A 66 9.17 -3.00 8.43
N ARG A 67 9.33 -2.15 7.41
CA ARG A 67 10.39 -1.14 7.36
C ARG A 67 10.26 -0.10 8.47
N GLN A 68 9.05 0.35 8.78
CA GLN A 68 8.82 1.30 9.87
C GLN A 68 9.15 0.70 11.24
N ARG A 69 8.80 -0.57 11.48
CA ARG A 69 9.16 -1.27 12.73
C ARG A 69 10.66 -1.42 12.90
N ASN A 70 11.39 -1.63 11.82
CA ASN A 70 12.85 -1.82 11.83
C ASN A 70 13.64 -0.53 11.60
N ALA A 71 12.97 0.62 11.50
CA ALA A 71 13.65 1.90 11.30
C ALA A 71 14.41 2.26 12.59
N PRO A 72 15.70 2.65 12.50
CA PRO A 72 16.40 3.18 13.66
C PRO A 72 15.66 4.42 14.16
N ALA A 73 15.63 4.60 15.49
CA ALA A 73 15.02 5.77 16.10
C ALA A 73 15.57 7.03 15.41
N PRO A 74 14.70 8.01 15.05
CA PRO A 74 15.17 9.24 14.44
C PRO A 74 16.27 9.82 15.32
N ALA A 75 17.41 10.17 14.71
CA ALA A 75 18.50 10.83 15.42
C ALA A 75 17.91 12.03 16.16
N GLN A 76 18.24 12.17 17.44
CA GLN A 76 17.71 13.27 18.24
C GLN A 76 18.02 14.59 17.51
N PRO A 77 17.05 15.51 17.39
CA PRO A 77 17.28 16.77 16.69
C PRO A 77 18.50 17.45 17.29
N ILE A 78 19.47 17.78 16.44
CA ILE A 78 20.70 18.46 16.84
C ILE A 78 20.29 19.78 17.51
N PRO A 79 20.64 19.99 18.80
CA PRO A 79 20.31 21.24 19.49
C PRO A 79 20.79 22.45 18.69
N LEU A 80 20.00 23.52 18.65
CA LEU A 80 20.34 24.77 17.96
C LEU A 80 21.71 25.34 18.40
N SER A 81 22.16 25.02 19.61
CA SER A 81 23.49 25.39 20.12
C SER A 81 24.66 24.71 19.40
N GLN A 82 24.41 23.62 18.68
CA GLN A 82 25.41 22.86 17.92
C GLN A 82 25.38 23.19 16.42
N TRP A 83 24.52 24.13 16.01
CA TRP A 83 24.49 24.57 14.62
C TRP A 83 25.77 25.37 14.31
N PRO A 84 26.43 25.11 13.17
CA PRO A 84 27.64 25.81 12.80
C PRO A 84 27.34 27.30 12.58
N THR A 85 27.67 28.14 13.55
CA THR A 85 27.43 29.59 13.55
C THR A 85 28.44 30.38 12.69
N LYS A 86 29.39 29.68 12.04
CA LYS A 86 30.50 30.29 11.30
C LYS A 86 30.63 29.76 9.88
N VAL A 87 29.55 29.75 9.10
CA VAL A 87 29.69 29.76 7.64
C VAL A 87 29.55 31.22 7.19
N PRO A 88 30.62 31.90 6.76
CA PRO A 88 30.48 33.18 6.10
C PRO A 88 29.67 32.96 4.82
N LEU A 89 28.55 33.67 4.68
CA LEU A 89 27.79 33.80 3.45
C LEU A 89 28.61 34.59 2.41
N ASN A 90 29.72 34.02 1.94
CA ASN A 90 30.44 34.53 0.78
C ASN A 90 29.81 33.95 -0.49
N ARG A 91 28.58 34.39 -0.80
CA ARG A 91 28.06 34.31 -2.16
C ARG A 91 27.97 35.74 -2.69
N PRO A 92 28.88 36.19 -3.57
CA PRO A 92 28.68 37.46 -4.24
C PRO A 92 27.42 37.39 -5.11
N PRO A 93 26.70 38.50 -5.27
CA PRO A 93 25.55 38.56 -6.17
C PRO A 93 26.01 38.26 -7.60
N ALA A 94 25.35 37.32 -8.26
CA ALA A 94 25.51 37.12 -9.69
C ALA A 94 24.85 38.30 -10.41
N HIS A 95 25.60 39.39 -10.59
CA HIS A 95 25.39 40.32 -11.69
C HIS A 95 26.63 40.25 -12.58
N VAL A 96 26.42 39.97 -13.86
CA VAL A 96 27.03 40.64 -15.03
C VAL A 96 26.62 39.86 -16.30
N ALA A 97 25.97 40.63 -17.18
CA ALA A 97 25.84 40.54 -18.65
C ALA A 97 25.24 39.28 -19.29
#